data_AF-A0A8A3PBI0-F1
#
_entry.id   AF-A0A8A3PBI0-F1
#
_cell.length_a   1.000
_cell.length_b   1.000
_cell.length_c   1.000
_cell.angle_alpha   90.00
_cell.angle_beta   90.00
_cell.angle_gamma   90.00
#
_symmetry.space_group_name_H-M   'P 1'
#
loop_
_entity.id
_entity.type
_entity.pdbx_description
1 polymer ?
#
loop_
_entity_poly.entity_id
_entity_poly.type
_entity_poly.pdbx_seq_one_letter_code
_entity_poly.pdbx_strand_id
1 'polypeptide(L)'
;MRVFHVHKKKLCDKVPHFKVLLEQSQDSIVRFPEFAPATFDVLIEWIYTNHIRDIKTIEIGLAQRERSPWDPICLYMLAEHMHLPELLDRIIEIGRRLDEYYFNYPHKIVEEVYDGSFEDSKLRKYVS
;
A
#
# COMPACT_ATOMS: atom_id res chain seq x y z
N MET A 1 10.64 14.63 -3.26
CA MET A 1 9.41 14.66 -4.08
C MET A 1 9.66 13.86 -5.35
N ARG A 2 8.81 12.88 -5.69
CA ARG A 2 8.91 12.09 -6.92
C ARG A 2 7.60 12.21 -7.69
N VAL A 3 7.68 12.43 -9.00
CA VAL A 3 6.51 12.57 -9.87
C VAL A 3 6.34 11.29 -10.67
N PHE A 4 5.11 10.83 -10.77
CA PHE A 4 4.74 9.64 -11.52
C PHE A 4 3.84 10.02 -12.69
N HIS A 5 4.25 9.63 -13.90
CA HIS A 5 3.46 9.84 -15.10
C HIS A 5 2.63 8.57 -15.37
N VAL A 6 1.31 8.70 -15.31
CA VAL A 6 0.38 7.57 -15.45
C VAL A 6 -0.65 7.90 -16.53
N HIS A 7 -1.04 6.90 -17.32
CA HIS A 7 -2.11 7.06 -18.31
C HIS A 7 -3.43 7.32 -17.59
N LYS A 8 -3.99 8.53 -17.74
CA LYS A 8 -5.22 8.98 -17.07
C LYS A 8 -6.34 7.94 -17.15
N LYS A 9 -6.57 7.37 -18.34
CA LYS A 9 -7.62 6.37 -18.54
C LYS A 9 -7.41 5.14 -17.66
N LYS A 10 -6.22 4.52 -17.69
CA LYS A 10 -5.91 3.36 -16.85
C LYS A 10 -6.03 3.67 -15.35
N LEU A 11 -5.53 4.85 -14.95
CA LEU A 11 -5.60 5.30 -13.55
C LEU A 11 -7.05 5.43 -13.08
N CYS A 12 -7.89 6.14 -13.84
CA CYS A 12 -9.29 6.38 -13.46
C CYS A 12 -10.16 5.12 -13.59
N ASP A 13 -9.88 4.24 -14.56
CA ASP A 13 -10.61 2.99 -14.73
C ASP A 13 -10.32 2.03 -13.55
N LYS A 14 -9.07 2.00 -13.07
CA LYS A 14 -8.65 1.08 -12.01
C LYS A 14 -8.78 1.66 -10.60
N VAL A 15 -8.68 2.98 -10.45
CA VAL A 15 -8.81 3.72 -9.20
C VAL A 15 -9.75 4.91 -9.42
N PRO A 16 -11.08 4.69 -9.34
CA PRO A 16 -12.08 5.72 -9.62
C PRO A 16 -11.92 6.99 -8.77
N HIS A 17 -11.35 6.88 -7.58
CA HIS A 17 -11.06 8.03 -6.71
C HIS A 17 -10.23 9.11 -7.41
N PHE A 18 -9.27 8.73 -8.26
CA PHE A 18 -8.47 9.69 -9.03
C PHE A 18 -9.28 10.46 -10.08
N LYS A 19 -10.41 9.91 -10.57
CA LYS A 19 -11.28 10.64 -11.48
C LYS A 19 -11.84 11.89 -10.80
N VAL A 20 -12.35 11.72 -9.58
CA VAL A 20 -12.90 12.82 -8.77
C VAL A 20 -11.81 13.85 -8.45
N LEU A 21 -10.64 13.40 -7.99
CA LEU A 21 -9.52 14.29 -7.66
C LEU A 21 -9.03 15.10 -8.87
N LEU A 22 -8.94 14.48 -10.05
CA LEU A 22 -8.52 15.15 -11.28
C LEU A 22 -9.60 16.06 -11.87
N GLU A 23 -10.87 15.82 -11.59
CA GLU A 23 -11.99 16.70 -11.99
C GLU A 23 -12.09 17.93 -11.06
N GLN A 24 -11.77 17.76 -9.78
CA GLN A 24 -11.79 18.84 -8.78
C GLN A 24 -10.51 19.69 -8.80
N SER A 25 -9.39 19.13 -9.25
CA SER A 25 -8.11 19.82 -9.36
C SER A 25 -8.05 20.64 -10.66
N GLN A 26 -7.68 21.92 -10.55
CA GLN A 26 -7.28 22.72 -11.72
C GLN A 26 -5.93 22.28 -12.29
N ASP A 27 -5.12 21.62 -11.47
CA ASP A 27 -3.81 21.09 -11.84
C ASP A 27 -3.92 19.65 -12.33
N SER A 28 -3.11 19.30 -13.33
CA SER A 28 -2.94 17.92 -13.79
C SER A 28 -2.09 17.06 -12.84
N ILE A 29 -1.81 17.54 -11.63
CA ILE A 29 -0.94 16.91 -10.63
C ILE A 29 -1.71 16.76 -9.33
N VAL A 30 -1.84 15.52 -8.86
CA VAL A 30 -2.38 15.20 -7.54
C VAL A 30 -1.22 14.93 -6.59
N ARG A 31 -1.28 15.48 -5.37
CA ARG A 31 -0.21 15.39 -4.37
C ARG A 31 -0.68 14.61 -3.15
N PHE A 32 0.19 13.74 -2.65
CA PHE A 32 -0.02 12.91 -1.45
C PHE A 32 1.22 13.02 -0.56
N PRO A 33 1.36 14.08 0.24
CA PRO A 33 2.53 14.29 1.10
C PRO A 33 2.66 13.27 2.24
N GLU A 34 1.56 12.65 2.66
CA GLU A 34 1.48 11.70 3.76
C GLU A 34 2.02 10.30 3.42
N PHE A 35 2.16 9.97 2.13
CA PHE A 35 2.62 8.65 1.70
C PHE A 35 4.02 8.69 1.06
N ALA A 36 4.83 7.68 1.36
CA ALA A 36 6.16 7.53 0.78
C ALA A 36 6.07 7.27 -0.74
N PRO A 37 7.00 7.82 -1.56
CA PRO A 37 7.02 7.56 -3.01
C PRO A 37 7.09 6.08 -3.38
N ALA A 38 7.73 5.24 -2.56
CA ALA A 38 7.84 3.80 -2.79
C ALA A 38 6.47 3.10 -2.78
N THR A 39 5.50 3.62 -2.00
CA THR A 39 4.12 3.11 -1.98
C THR A 39 3.44 3.31 -3.33
N PHE A 40 3.67 4.46 -3.97
CA PHE A 40 3.11 4.76 -5.30
C PHE A 40 3.75 3.93 -6.41
N ASP A 41 5.03 3.56 -6.32
CA ASP A 41 5.65 2.64 -7.29
C ASP A 41 4.87 1.31 -7.37
N VAL A 42 4.42 0.79 -6.22
CA VAL A 42 3.68 -0.48 -6.15
C VAL A 42 2.23 -0.31 -6.58
N LEU A 43 1.57 0.78 -6.18
CA LEU A 43 0.22 1.09 -6.64
C LEU A 43 0.18 1.20 -8.18
N ILE A 44 1.16 1.89 -8.77
CA ILE A 44 1.26 2.06 -10.21
C ILE A 44 1.50 0.71 -10.89
N GLU A 45 2.42 -0.10 -10.38
CA GLU A 45 2.61 -1.46 -10.90
C GLU A 45 1.30 -2.23 -10.92
N TRP A 46 0.57 -2.25 -9.80
CA TRP A 46 -0.73 -2.91 -9.72
C TRP A 46 -1.76 -2.35 -10.71
N ILE A 47 -1.79 -1.04 -10.94
CA ILE A 47 -2.67 -0.43 -11.95
C ILE A 47 -2.39 -0.96 -13.35
N TYR A 48 -1.11 -1.18 -13.70
CA TYR A 48 -0.73 -1.60 -15.04
C TYR A 48 -0.75 -3.11 -15.24
N THR A 49 -0.38 -3.89 -14.23
CA THR A 49 -0.17 -5.33 -14.35
C THR A 49 -1.28 -6.14 -13.68
N ASN A 50 -2.09 -5.51 -12.82
CA ASN A 50 -3.01 -6.21 -11.93
C ASN A 50 -2.29 -7.23 -11.03
N HIS A 51 -1.02 -7.00 -10.71
CA HIS A 51 -0.19 -7.80 -9.81
C HIS A 51 0.59 -6.90 -8.86
N ILE A 52 0.87 -7.41 -7.66
CA ILE A 52 1.72 -6.75 -6.68
C ILE A 52 2.99 -7.58 -6.60
N ARG A 53 4.16 -6.93 -6.63
CA ARG A 53 5.45 -7.62 -6.48
C ARG A 53 5.49 -8.33 -5.14
N ASP A 54 5.89 -9.61 -5.13
CA ASP A 54 6.05 -10.36 -3.90
C ASP A 54 7.15 -9.77 -3.02
N ILE A 55 7.00 -9.93 -1.71
CA ILE A 55 8.02 -9.58 -0.72
C ILE A 55 9.02 -10.72 -0.67
N LYS A 56 10.27 -10.43 -1.01
CA LYS A 56 11.34 -11.43 -1.00
C LYS A 56 12.06 -11.39 0.34
N THR A 57 11.98 -12.49 1.08
CA THR A 57 12.88 -12.74 2.21
C THR A 57 14.27 -13.02 1.66
N ILE A 58 15.24 -12.18 2.02
CA ILE A 58 16.64 -12.43 1.67
C ILE A 58 17.33 -12.94 2.94
N GLU A 59 17.86 -14.15 2.89
CA GLU A 59 18.74 -14.65 3.94
C GLU A 59 20.07 -13.90 3.88
N ILE A 60 20.40 -13.14 4.92
CA ILE A 60 21.69 -12.47 5.06
C ILE A 60 22.38 -13.06 6.29
N GLY A 61 23.05 -14.20 6.10
CA GLY A 61 23.73 -14.94 7.17
C GLY A 61 22.75 -15.63 8.13
N LEU A 62 23.06 -15.63 9.43
CA LEU A 62 22.21 -16.22 10.48
C LEU A 62 20.95 -15.38 10.80
N ALA A 63 20.78 -14.22 10.17
CA ALA A 63 19.62 -13.37 10.33
C ALA A 63 18.82 -13.34 9.01
N GLN A 64 17.58 -13.82 9.05
CA GLN A 64 16.62 -13.50 7.99
C GLN A 64 16.34 -12.00 8.09
N ARG A 65 16.75 -11.21 7.10
CA ARG A 65 16.36 -9.81 6.98
C ARG A 65 15.48 -9.68 5.75
N GLU A 66 14.19 -9.48 5.99
CA GLU A 66 13.29 -9.09 4.92
C GLU A 66 13.67 -7.69 4.45
N ARG A 67 14.18 -7.62 3.22
CA ARG A 67 14.22 -6.35 2.48
C ARG A 67 13.01 -6.36 1.56
N SER A 68 11.86 -6.03 2.13
CA SER A 68 10.74 -5.64 1.27
C SER A 68 11.08 -4.33 0.58
N PRO A 69 10.98 -4.23 -0.76
CA PRO A 69 11.19 -2.97 -1.47
C PRO A 69 10.07 -1.95 -1.23
N TRP A 70 9.03 -2.32 -0.47
CA TRP A 70 7.86 -1.52 -0.16
C TRP A 70 7.24 -1.94 1.19
N ASP A 71 6.47 -1.04 1.79
CA ASP A 71 5.82 -1.30 3.07
C ASP A 71 4.34 -1.71 2.84
N PRO A 72 3.94 -2.95 3.21
CA PRO A 72 2.57 -3.43 3.15
C PRO A 72 1.55 -2.55 3.86
N ILE A 73 1.94 -1.99 5.02
CA ILE A 73 1.05 -1.24 5.88
C ILE A 73 0.75 0.12 5.24
N CYS A 74 1.80 0.81 4.79
CA CYS A 74 1.65 2.05 4.01
C CYS A 74 0.80 1.84 2.74
N LEU A 75 0.97 0.72 2.04
CA LEU A 75 0.16 0.43 0.84
C LEU A 75 -1.29 0.11 1.20
N TYR A 76 -1.53 -0.57 2.33
CA TYR A 76 -2.88 -0.84 2.82
C TYR A 76 -3.61 0.47 3.13
N MET A 77 -2.99 1.36 3.90
CA MET A 77 -3.57 2.66 4.25
C MET A 77 -3.89 3.50 3.00
N LEU A 78 -3.01 3.49 2.00
CA LEU A 78 -3.24 4.17 0.72
C LEU A 78 -4.41 3.55 -0.04
N ALA A 79 -4.46 2.22 -0.13
CA ALA A 79 -5.54 1.49 -0.78
C ALA A 79 -6.89 1.72 -0.08
N GLU A 80 -6.87 1.84 1.24
CA GLU A 80 -8.03 2.13 2.07
C GLU A 80 -8.55 3.56 1.81
N HIS A 81 -7.66 4.56 1.84
CA HIS A 81 -7.98 5.94 1.46
C HIS A 81 -8.60 6.03 0.05
N MET A 82 -8.09 5.23 -0.89
CA MET A 82 -8.57 5.20 -2.27
C MET A 82 -9.78 4.27 -2.48
N HIS A 83 -10.28 3.62 -1.43
CA HIS A 83 -11.41 2.69 -1.46
C HIS A 83 -11.22 1.54 -2.47
N LEU A 84 -10.08 0.85 -2.39
CA LEU A 84 -9.67 -0.21 -3.32
C LEU A 84 -9.76 -1.61 -2.69
N PRO A 85 -10.96 -2.23 -2.58
CA PRO A 85 -11.15 -3.49 -1.87
C PRO A 85 -10.32 -4.65 -2.46
N GLU A 86 -10.23 -4.75 -3.79
CA GLU A 86 -9.41 -5.78 -4.45
C GLU A 86 -7.93 -5.70 -4.07
N LEU A 87 -7.43 -4.48 -3.84
CA LEU A 87 -6.04 -4.25 -3.47
C LEU A 87 -5.82 -4.56 -1.98
N LEU A 88 -6.77 -4.19 -1.12
CA LEU A 88 -6.73 -4.51 0.31
C LEU A 88 -6.65 -6.01 0.56
N ASP A 89 -7.50 -6.81 -0.10
CA ASP A 89 -7.54 -8.27 0.06
C ASP A 89 -6.20 -8.91 -0.33
N ARG A 90 -5.58 -8.43 -1.42
CA ARG A 90 -4.26 -8.91 -1.88
C ARG A 90 -3.13 -8.55 -0.92
N ILE A 91 -3.18 -7.36 -0.31
CA ILE A 91 -2.17 -6.95 0.66
C ILE A 91 -2.26 -7.83 1.92
N ILE A 92 -3.46 -8.15 2.39
CA ILE A 92 -3.66 -9.09 3.50
C ILE A 92 -3.17 -10.49 3.13
N GLU A 93 -3.41 -10.96 1.90
CA GLU A 93 -2.86 -12.25 1.45
C GLU A 93 -1.33 -12.28 1.45
N ILE A 94 -0.68 -11.18 1.05
CA ILE A 94 0.77 -11.03 1.14
C ILE A 94 1.22 -11.02 2.61
N GLY A 95 0.56 -10.24 3.47
CA GLY A 95 0.83 -10.20 4.91
C GLY A 95 0.74 -11.58 5.54
N ARG A 96 -0.32 -12.34 5.23
CA ARG A 96 -0.53 -13.70 5.78
C ARG A 96 0.60 -14.66 5.39
N ARG A 97 1.12 -14.54 4.17
CA ARG A 97 2.26 -15.34 3.71
C ARG A 97 3.57 -14.98 4.43
N LEU A 98 3.71 -13.74 4.90
CA LEU A 98 4.88 -13.28 5.66
C LEU A 98 4.75 -13.62 7.15
N ASP A 99 3.55 -13.57 7.70
CA ASP A 99 3.28 -13.90 9.11
C ASP A 99 3.50 -15.37 9.44
N GLU A 100 3.58 -16.26 8.44
CA GLU A 100 4.12 -17.62 8.62
C GLU A 100 5.55 -17.62 9.21
N TYR A 101 6.23 -16.46 9.27
CA TYR A 101 7.56 -16.27 9.87
C TYR A 101 7.59 -15.39 11.15
N TYR A 102 6.54 -14.60 11.45
CA TYR A 102 6.55 -13.64 12.58
C TYR A 102 5.30 -13.79 13.46
N PHE A 103 5.50 -14.22 14.70
CA PHE A 103 4.40 -14.48 15.65
C PHE A 103 3.76 -13.23 16.27
N ASN A 104 4.37 -12.04 16.14
CA ASN A 104 3.85 -10.79 16.75
C ASN A 104 4.32 -9.54 16.00
N TYR A 105 3.40 -8.58 15.79
CA TYR A 105 3.73 -7.24 15.30
C TYR A 105 4.40 -6.40 16.40
N PRO A 106 5.50 -5.67 16.11
CA PRO A 106 6.07 -4.72 17.06
C PRO A 106 5.05 -3.65 17.47
N HIS A 107 5.04 -3.25 18.75
CA HIS A 107 4.12 -2.24 19.28
C HIS A 107 4.05 -0.95 18.44
N LYS A 108 5.21 -0.49 17.96
CA LYS A 108 5.31 0.70 17.10
C LYS A 108 4.50 0.57 15.81
N ILE A 109 4.46 -0.62 15.23
CA ILE A 109 3.68 -0.91 14.02
C ILE A 109 2.18 -0.89 14.34
N VAL A 110 1.80 -1.42 15.48
CA VAL A 110 0.40 -1.38 15.94
C VAL A 110 -0.04 0.07 16.16
N GLU A 111 0.76 0.91 16.82
CA GLU A 111 0.47 2.34 16.98
C GLU A 111 0.31 3.04 15.63
N GLU A 112 1.26 2.84 14.69
CA GLU A 112 1.19 3.43 13.35
C GLU A 112 -0.09 3.02 12.59
N VAL A 113 -0.54 1.78 12.73
CA VAL A 113 -1.81 1.29 12.13
C VAL A 113 -3.01 2.00 12.74
N TYR A 114 -3.07 2.10 14.07
CA TYR A 114 -4.19 2.73 14.75
C TYR A 114 -4.25 4.25 14.54
N ASP A 115 -3.11 4.91 14.33
CA ASP A 115 -3.05 6.34 14.03
C ASP A 115 -3.33 6.66 12.55
N GLY A 116 -2.94 5.77 11.63
CA GLY A 116 -2.98 6.03 10.18
C GLY A 116 -4.18 5.45 9.41
N SER A 117 -4.85 4.43 9.95
CA SER A 117 -6.01 3.79 9.29
C SER A 117 -7.35 4.36 9.77
N PHE A 118 -8.43 4.11 9.04
CA PHE A 118 -9.78 4.40 9.55
C PHE A 118 -10.13 3.57 10.81
N GLU A 119 -11.06 4.07 11.63
CA GLU A 119 -11.46 3.42 12.89
C GLU A 119 -12.03 2.01 12.72
N ASP A 120 -12.75 1.78 11.62
CA ASP A 120 -13.36 0.50 11.25
C ASP A 120 -12.46 -0.36 10.36
N SER A 121 -11.20 0.06 10.15
CA SER A 121 -10.25 -0.63 9.30
C SER A 121 -10.06 -2.09 9.72
N LYS A 122 -10.14 -3.00 8.74
CA LYS A 122 -9.82 -4.41 8.96
C LYS A 122 -8.34 -4.63 9.29
N LEU A 123 -7.46 -3.66 8.98
CA LEU A 123 -6.04 -3.74 9.33
C LEU A 123 -5.83 -3.73 10.84
N ARG A 124 -6.62 -2.96 11.59
CA ARG A 124 -6.54 -2.91 13.07
C ARG A 124 -6.79 -4.28 13.70
N LYS A 125 -7.75 -5.04 13.16
CA LYS A 125 -8.06 -6.41 13.60
C LYS A 125 -7.00 -7.43 13.18
N TYR A 126 -6.21 -7.10 12.15
CA TYR A 126 -5.19 -7.99 11.61
C TYR A 126 -3.88 -7.88 12.41
N VAL A 127 -3.56 -6.69 12.93
CA VAL A 127 -2.33 -6.45 13.70
C VAL A 127 -2.50 -6.56 15.22
N SER A 128 -3.74 -6.75 15.71
CA SER A 128 -4.09 -6.93 17.13
C SER A 128 -4.03 -8.39 17.58
#